data_AF-A0A3R7XGG8-F1
#
_entry.id   AF-A0A3R7XGG8-F1
#
_cell.length_a   1.000
_cell.length_b   1.000
_cell.length_c   1.000
_cell.angle_alpha   90.00
_cell.angle_beta   90.00
_cell.angle_gamma   90.00
#
_symmetry.space_group_name_H-M   'P 1'
#
loop_
_entity.id
_entity.type
_entity.pdbx_description
1 polymer ?
#
loop_
_entity_poly.entity_id
_entity_poly.type
_entity_poly.pdbx_seq_one_letter_code
_entity_poly.pdbx_strand_id
1 'polypeptide(L)'
;MGLLGHSSFIQPGRIEYYQQVTPEVRDNIDGAGFRFRNRQLQQRVREVRSVLDAIIKQETTAKSVFKQCNLDNVSVAGHSFGAATALTVAHQDVRFKKMVLLDAWMEPLDDDVRDGLGSRVPALHMLSEHFLHWRPNTESIDRHGRGCTHTQSRLTWLRGTRHNNFSDIPVFSPIINRLMKSAGKIDHFRALQAIGQLSAAFLTGDFDARAPKFPELAAVTNTE
;
A
#
# COMPACT_ATOMS: atom_id res chain seq x y z
N MET A 1 -2.92 34.58 -34.53
CA MET A 1 -2.48 35.59 -33.55
C MET A 1 -3.17 35.28 -32.22
N GLY A 2 -2.43 34.79 -31.22
CA GLY A 2 -2.85 34.68 -29.81
C GLY A 2 -3.78 33.52 -29.39
N LEU A 3 -3.26 32.30 -29.22
CA LEU A 3 -3.82 31.31 -28.30
C LEU A 3 -3.24 31.59 -26.91
N LEU A 4 -4.01 32.27 -26.06
CA LEU A 4 -3.66 32.55 -24.67
C LEU A 4 -3.71 31.25 -23.87
N GLY A 5 -2.54 30.71 -23.56
CA GLY A 5 -2.38 29.65 -22.56
C GLY A 5 -2.93 30.14 -21.22
N HIS A 6 -3.88 29.38 -20.68
CA HIS A 6 -4.31 29.55 -19.29
C HIS A 6 -3.17 29.09 -18.37
N SER A 7 -2.28 30.03 -18.04
CA SER A 7 -1.35 29.86 -16.93
C SER A 7 -2.16 29.98 -15.63
N SER A 8 -2.53 28.85 -15.04
CA SER A 8 -3.13 28.81 -13.71
C SER A 8 -2.06 29.18 -12.68
N PHE A 9 -2.04 30.46 -12.31
CA PHE A 9 -1.24 30.97 -11.20
C PHE A 9 -1.65 30.27 -9.90
N ILE A 10 -0.71 29.56 -9.27
CA ILE A 10 -0.90 28.94 -7.95
C ILE A 10 -0.94 30.07 -6.91
N GLN A 11 -2.09 30.32 -6.32
CA GLN A 11 -2.19 31.26 -5.20
C GLN A 11 -1.68 30.59 -3.90
N PRO A 12 -0.78 31.23 -3.13
CA PRO A 12 -0.37 30.74 -1.83
C PRO A 12 -1.58 30.60 -0.89
N GLY A 13 -1.84 29.40 -0.37
CA GLY A 13 -2.89 29.14 0.62
C GLY A 13 -4.19 28.53 0.09
N ARG A 14 -4.34 28.32 -1.23
CA ARG A 14 -5.50 27.59 -1.79
C ARG A 14 -5.25 26.08 -1.71
N ILE A 15 -6.02 25.38 -0.87
CA ILE A 15 -6.07 23.92 -0.87
C ILE A 15 -6.92 23.47 -2.06
N GLU A 16 -6.29 23.03 -3.15
CA GLU A 16 -6.99 22.36 -4.24
C GLU A 16 -7.22 20.89 -3.86
N TYR A 17 -8.43 20.59 -3.39
CA TYR A 17 -8.82 19.25 -2.95
C TYR A 17 -8.81 18.21 -4.09
N TYR A 18 -8.98 18.64 -5.35
CA TYR A 18 -9.06 17.75 -6.50
C TYR A 18 -8.15 18.24 -7.62
N GLN A 19 -7.08 17.47 -7.87
CA GLN A 19 -6.25 17.65 -9.06
C GLN A 19 -6.98 17.04 -10.26
N GLN A 20 -7.24 17.84 -11.29
CA GLN A 20 -7.88 17.35 -12.51
C GLN A 20 -6.97 16.36 -13.25
N VAL A 21 -7.53 15.21 -13.62
CA VAL A 21 -6.86 14.23 -14.47
C VAL A 21 -7.12 14.62 -15.92
N THR A 22 -6.12 15.21 -16.56
CA THR A 22 -6.20 15.52 -18.00
C THR A 22 -6.10 14.23 -18.84
N PRO A 23 -6.52 14.23 -20.11
CA PRO A 23 -6.34 13.08 -20.99
C PRO A 23 -4.88 12.59 -21.06
N GLU A 24 -3.91 13.51 -21.06
CA GLU A 24 -2.48 13.18 -21.07
C GLU A 24 -2.05 12.43 -19.81
N VAL A 25 -2.58 12.82 -18.64
CA VAL A 25 -2.35 12.13 -17.36
C VAL A 25 -3.05 10.77 -17.35
N ARG A 26 -4.30 10.70 -17.82
CA ARG A 26 -5.09 9.45 -17.87
C ARG A 26 -4.42 8.40 -18.76
N ASP A 27 -3.98 8.81 -19.95
CA ASP A 27 -3.42 7.92 -20.96
C ASP A 27 -1.89 7.79 -20.84
N ASN A 28 -1.32 8.37 -19.77
CA ASN A 28 0.10 8.38 -19.46
C ASN A 28 1.01 8.83 -20.63
N ILE A 29 0.55 9.80 -21.41
CA ILE A 29 1.29 10.35 -22.56
C ILE A 29 2.63 10.92 -22.08
N ASP A 30 3.72 10.48 -22.69
CA ASP A 30 5.10 10.85 -22.34
C ASP A 30 5.41 10.73 -20.83
N GLY A 31 4.80 9.77 -20.14
CA GLY A 31 4.98 9.58 -18.69
C GLY A 31 4.26 10.60 -17.80
N ALA A 32 3.30 11.37 -18.34
CA ALA A 32 2.56 12.38 -17.58
C ALA A 32 1.73 11.77 -16.43
N GLY A 33 1.13 10.60 -16.67
CA GLY A 33 0.39 9.83 -15.67
C GLY A 33 1.30 9.41 -14.51
N PHE A 34 2.45 8.81 -14.82
CA PHE A 34 3.47 8.47 -13.84
C PHE A 34 3.90 9.69 -13.04
N ARG A 35 4.33 10.79 -13.67
CA ARG A 35 4.79 12.00 -12.97
C ARG A 35 3.71 12.57 -12.05
N PHE A 36 2.46 12.57 -12.50
CA PHE A 36 1.33 13.05 -11.71
C PHE A 36 1.11 12.20 -10.47
N ARG A 37 1.04 10.87 -10.63
CA ARG A 37 0.80 9.94 -9.51
C ARG A 37 2.01 9.82 -8.59
N ASN A 38 3.22 9.87 -9.11
CA ASN A 38 4.44 9.90 -8.30
C ASN A 38 4.52 11.18 -7.44
N ARG A 39 4.12 12.36 -7.96
CA ARG A 39 4.03 13.58 -7.12
C ARG A 39 3.05 13.41 -5.95
N GLN A 40 1.89 12.80 -6.20
CA GLN A 40 0.93 12.46 -5.15
C GLN A 40 1.51 11.46 -4.14
N LEU A 41 2.24 10.44 -4.63
CA LEU A 41 2.95 9.47 -3.79
C LEU A 41 3.94 10.15 -2.85
N GLN A 42 4.81 11.02 -3.38
CA GLN A 42 5.82 11.73 -2.58
C GLN A 42 5.18 12.68 -1.56
N GLN A 43 4.01 13.26 -1.87
CA GLN A 43 3.24 14.00 -0.87
C GLN A 43 2.78 13.12 0.28
N ARG A 44 2.20 11.96 -0.02
CA ARG A 44 1.74 11.01 1.01
C ARG A 44 2.90 10.46 1.86
N VAL A 45 4.07 10.25 1.24
CA VAL A 45 5.30 9.88 1.95
C VAL A 45 5.71 10.97 2.94
N ARG A 46 5.70 12.25 2.54
CA ARG A 46 5.97 13.37 3.45
C ARG A 46 4.97 13.42 4.61
N GLU A 47 3.69 13.19 4.34
CA GLU A 47 2.63 13.16 5.36
C GLU A 47 2.86 12.05 6.38
N VAL A 48 3.13 10.82 5.93
CA VAL A 48 3.44 9.69 6.83
C VAL A 48 4.67 9.97 7.69
N ARG A 49 5.74 10.55 7.11
CA ARG A 49 6.94 10.95 7.87
C ARG A 49 6.63 12.03 8.90
N SER A 50 5.81 13.02 8.53
CA SER A 50 5.39 14.10 9.42
C SER A 50 4.56 13.58 10.60
N VAL A 51 3.71 12.57 10.37
CA VAL A 51 2.97 11.89 11.45
C VAL A 51 3.93 11.20 12.41
N LEU A 52 4.92 10.45 11.91
CA LEU A 52 5.91 9.80 12.76
C LEU A 52 6.77 10.82 13.54
N ASP A 53 7.18 11.92 12.90
CA ASP A 53 7.90 13.01 13.55
C ASP A 53 7.06 13.63 14.69
N ALA A 54 5.75 13.83 14.46
CA ALA A 54 4.83 14.34 15.46
C ALA A 54 4.65 13.36 16.63
N ILE A 55 4.54 12.06 16.37
CA ILE A 55 4.47 11.01 17.40
C ILE A 55 5.73 11.02 18.28
N ILE A 56 6.92 11.00 17.65
CA ILE A 56 8.21 11.04 18.37
C ILE A 56 8.34 12.31 19.21
N LYS A 57 7.98 13.47 18.64
CA LYS A 57 8.01 14.74 19.38
C LYS A 57 7.08 14.70 20.59
N GLN A 58 5.88 14.15 20.43
CA GLN A 58 4.89 14.06 21.51
C GLN A 58 5.25 13.05 22.57
N GLU A 59 6.06 12.02 22.29
CA GLU A 59 6.52 11.04 23.27
C GLU A 59 7.18 11.69 24.50
N THR A 60 7.96 12.76 24.28
CA THR A 60 8.66 13.49 25.35
C THR A 60 7.73 14.20 26.35
N THR A 61 6.45 14.42 25.99
CA THR A 61 5.47 15.11 26.84
C THR A 61 5.05 14.22 28.02
N ALA A 62 5.01 14.79 29.23
CA ALA A 62 4.83 14.04 30.49
C ALA A 62 3.63 13.08 30.55
N LYS A 63 2.52 13.37 29.86
CA LYS A 63 1.28 12.56 29.83
C LYS A 63 0.94 12.02 28.44
N SER A 64 1.93 11.89 27.57
CA SER A 64 1.71 11.41 26.21
C SER A 64 1.38 9.93 26.18
N VAL A 65 0.32 9.56 25.44
CA VAL A 65 -0.01 8.16 25.13
C VAL A 65 1.11 7.46 24.37
N PHE A 66 1.93 8.22 23.63
CA PHE A 66 3.00 7.68 22.80
C PHE A 66 4.20 7.15 23.62
N LYS A 67 4.28 7.44 24.92
CA LYS A 67 5.26 6.82 25.84
C LYS A 67 5.09 5.31 25.98
N GLN A 68 3.91 4.79 25.63
CA GLN A 68 3.64 3.34 25.64
C GLN A 68 4.05 2.67 24.32
N CYS A 69 4.42 3.44 23.30
CA CYS A 69 4.82 2.92 22.00
C CYS A 69 6.31 2.55 22.01
N ASN A 70 6.65 1.41 21.41
CA ASN A 70 8.04 1.10 21.07
C ASN A 70 8.41 1.80 19.75
N LEU A 71 9.00 3.00 19.85
CA LEU A 71 9.38 3.82 18.69
C LEU A 71 10.63 3.33 17.96
N ASP A 72 11.33 2.33 18.48
CA ASP A 72 12.42 1.64 17.78
C ASP A 72 11.89 0.55 16.82
N ASN A 73 10.62 0.17 16.94
CA ASN A 73 9.97 -0.87 16.15
C ASN A 73 8.69 -0.36 15.47
N VAL A 74 8.84 0.64 14.59
CA VAL A 74 7.74 1.24 13.83
C VAL A 74 7.48 0.43 12.56
N SER A 75 6.21 0.14 12.27
CA SER A 75 5.80 -0.52 11.02
C SER A 75 4.82 0.37 10.25
N VAL A 76 4.80 0.23 8.93
CA VAL A 76 3.86 0.95 8.06
C VAL A 76 2.98 -0.04 7.30
N ALA A 77 1.71 0.29 7.15
CA ALA A 77 0.77 -0.51 6.37
C ALA A 77 -0.02 0.38 5.43
N GLY A 78 -0.46 -0.18 4.31
CA GLY A 78 -1.34 0.54 3.41
C GLY A 78 -2.01 -0.34 2.39
N HIS A 79 -3.12 0.16 1.86
CA HIS A 79 -3.93 -0.49 0.81
C HIS A 79 -3.84 0.26 -0.51
N SER A 80 -3.75 -0.45 -1.63
CA SER A 80 -3.77 0.14 -2.97
C SER A 80 -2.65 1.17 -3.13
N PHE A 81 -2.98 2.41 -3.43
CA PHE A 81 -2.02 3.51 -3.45
C PHE A 81 -1.34 3.69 -2.08
N GLY A 82 -2.01 3.40 -0.97
CA GLY A 82 -1.41 3.40 0.37
C GLY A 82 -0.32 2.35 0.55
N ALA A 83 -0.42 1.20 -0.12
CA ALA A 83 0.67 0.22 -0.13
C ALA A 83 1.88 0.77 -0.89
N ALA A 84 1.66 1.49 -2.00
CA ALA A 84 2.74 2.21 -2.69
C ALA A 84 3.41 3.25 -1.77
N THR A 85 2.62 3.96 -0.96
CA THR A 85 3.15 4.88 0.06
C THR A 85 3.97 4.15 1.11
N ALA A 86 3.47 3.02 1.63
CA ALA A 86 4.17 2.19 2.61
C ALA A 86 5.52 1.68 2.06
N LEU A 87 5.54 1.24 0.80
CA LEU A 87 6.75 0.85 0.07
C LEU A 87 7.77 1.99 0.00
N THR A 88 7.36 3.13 -0.55
CA THR A 88 8.27 4.26 -0.77
C THR A 88 8.76 4.86 0.53
N VAL A 89 7.92 4.98 1.57
CA VAL A 89 8.36 5.53 2.86
C VAL A 89 9.33 4.58 3.57
N ALA A 90 9.09 3.26 3.53
CA ALA A 90 10.02 2.28 4.10
C ALA A 90 11.36 2.23 3.34
N HIS A 91 11.35 2.55 2.05
CA HIS A 91 12.57 2.68 1.26
C HIS A 91 13.40 3.91 1.65
N GLN A 92 12.72 5.04 1.85
CA GLN A 92 13.34 6.35 2.09
C GLN A 92 13.66 6.65 3.57
N ASP A 93 13.03 5.97 4.52
CA ASP A 93 13.11 6.27 5.95
C ASP A 93 13.36 5.02 6.79
N VAL A 94 14.58 4.92 7.33
CA VAL A 94 15.10 3.75 8.06
C VAL A 94 14.39 3.48 9.40
N ARG A 95 13.52 4.39 9.85
CA ARG A 95 12.73 4.21 11.08
C ARG A 95 11.66 3.13 10.91
N PHE A 96 11.17 2.91 9.69
CA PHE A 96 10.22 1.85 9.40
C PHE A 96 10.92 0.49 9.30
N LYS A 97 10.54 -0.43 10.19
CA LYS A 97 11.19 -1.74 10.38
C LYS A 97 10.48 -2.87 9.68
N LYS A 98 9.18 -2.74 9.39
CA LYS A 98 8.38 -3.71 8.64
C LYS A 98 7.31 -3.00 7.82
N MET A 99 6.86 -3.64 6.74
CA MET A 99 5.74 -3.13 5.95
C MET A 99 4.69 -4.20 5.63
N VAL A 100 3.42 -3.81 5.68
CA VAL A 100 2.27 -4.62 5.27
C VAL A 100 1.60 -3.97 4.06
N LEU A 101 1.57 -4.70 2.95
CA LEU A 101 1.21 -4.20 1.63
C LEU A 101 -0.05 -4.92 1.16
N LEU A 102 -1.17 -4.21 1.24
CA LEU A 102 -2.49 -4.72 0.91
C LEU A 102 -2.84 -4.35 -0.53
N ASP A 103 -2.78 -5.32 -1.44
CA ASP A 103 -3.17 -5.18 -2.85
C ASP A 103 -2.58 -3.94 -3.55
N ALA A 104 -1.24 -3.90 -3.60
CA ALA A 104 -0.49 -2.70 -3.94
C ALA A 104 -0.65 -2.26 -5.40
N TRP A 105 -0.89 -0.96 -5.60
CA TRP A 105 -0.82 -0.33 -6.92
C TRP A 105 0.59 0.20 -7.18
N MET A 106 1.31 -0.42 -8.11
CA MET A 106 2.77 -0.25 -8.32
C MET A 106 3.12 0.84 -9.34
N GLU A 107 2.14 1.34 -10.08
CA GLU A 107 2.32 2.37 -11.12
C GLU A 107 2.99 3.66 -10.65
N PRO A 108 2.75 4.21 -9.44
CA PRO A 108 3.38 5.48 -9.04
C PRO A 108 4.82 5.34 -8.54
N LEU A 109 5.34 4.11 -8.40
CA LEU A 109 6.64 3.84 -7.79
C LEU A 109 7.81 4.20 -8.72
N ASP A 110 8.87 4.76 -8.14
CA ASP A 110 10.17 4.86 -8.79
C ASP A 110 10.79 3.45 -8.98
N ASP A 111 11.64 3.28 -10.00
CA ASP A 111 12.14 1.95 -10.38
C ASP A 111 13.01 1.30 -9.30
N ASP A 112 13.79 2.08 -8.57
CA ASP A 112 14.60 1.59 -7.43
C ASP A 112 13.72 1.07 -6.29
N VAL A 113 12.54 1.66 -6.08
CA VAL A 113 11.55 1.13 -5.14
C VAL A 113 10.92 -0.15 -5.69
N ARG A 114 10.64 -0.22 -7.00
CA ARG A 114 10.10 -1.43 -7.65
C ARG A 114 11.05 -2.60 -7.63
N ASP A 115 12.36 -2.36 -7.57
CA ASP A 115 13.39 -3.39 -7.51
C ASP A 115 13.51 -4.09 -6.16
N GLY A 116 12.76 -3.65 -5.14
CA GLY A 116 12.74 -4.26 -3.81
C GLY A 116 13.76 -3.65 -2.85
N LEU A 117 13.61 -3.97 -1.56
CA LEU A 117 14.42 -3.37 -0.49
C LEU A 117 15.56 -4.29 0.01
N GLY A 118 15.84 -5.39 -0.70
CA GLY A 118 16.80 -6.40 -0.28
C GLY A 118 16.40 -7.03 1.05
N SER A 119 17.40 -7.25 1.91
CA SER A 119 17.21 -7.80 3.25
C SER A 119 17.03 -6.72 4.33
N ARG A 120 16.77 -5.46 3.97
CA ARG A 120 16.71 -4.35 4.94
C ARG A 120 15.40 -4.28 5.70
N VAL A 121 14.28 -4.41 5.00
CA VAL A 121 12.93 -4.22 5.56
C VAL A 121 12.04 -5.39 5.09
N PRO A 122 11.59 -6.27 5.99
CA PRO A 122 10.65 -7.32 5.63
C PRO A 122 9.33 -6.74 5.12
N ALA A 123 8.82 -7.34 4.05
CA ALA A 123 7.57 -6.97 3.41
C ALA A 123 6.58 -8.14 3.42
N LEU A 124 5.35 -7.89 3.86
CA LEU A 124 4.21 -8.78 3.64
C LEU A 124 3.36 -8.23 2.50
N HIS A 125 3.41 -8.87 1.33
CA HIS A 125 2.45 -8.65 0.26
C HIS A 125 1.26 -9.59 0.44
N MET A 126 0.07 -9.01 0.53
CA MET A 126 -1.19 -9.74 0.46
C MET A 126 -2.02 -9.20 -0.70
N LEU A 127 -2.12 -9.98 -1.77
CA LEU A 127 -2.80 -9.61 -3.00
C LEU A 127 -4.22 -10.15 -3.05
N SER A 128 -5.10 -9.45 -3.75
CA SER A 128 -6.40 -10.01 -4.10
C SER A 128 -6.29 -10.97 -5.28
N GLU A 129 -7.10 -12.04 -5.28
CA GLU A 129 -7.11 -13.01 -6.40
C GLU A 129 -7.39 -12.32 -7.74
N HIS A 130 -8.28 -11.33 -7.75
CA HIS A 130 -8.60 -10.59 -8.97
C HIS A 130 -7.45 -9.70 -9.46
N PHE A 131 -6.59 -9.19 -8.56
CA PHE A 131 -5.46 -8.35 -8.95
C PHE A 131 -4.41 -9.13 -9.75
N LEU A 132 -4.33 -10.45 -9.58
CA LEU A 132 -3.47 -11.34 -10.36
C LEU A 132 -3.79 -11.30 -11.87
N HIS A 133 -5.00 -10.87 -12.24
CA HIS A 133 -5.37 -10.72 -13.66
C HIS A 133 -4.91 -9.38 -14.25
N TRP A 134 -4.50 -8.42 -13.43
CA TRP A 134 -3.91 -7.16 -13.90
C TRP A 134 -2.40 -7.35 -14.12
N ARG A 135 -2.05 -7.88 -15.30
CA ARG A 135 -0.67 -8.31 -15.63
C ARG A 135 0.41 -7.24 -15.37
N PRO A 136 0.32 -6.00 -15.88
CA PRO A 136 1.38 -5.00 -15.67
C PRO A 136 1.68 -4.73 -14.19
N ASN A 137 0.64 -4.72 -13.34
CA ASN A 137 0.83 -4.51 -11.92
C ASN A 137 1.34 -5.77 -11.23
N THR A 138 0.84 -6.95 -11.59
CA THR A 138 1.31 -8.24 -11.03
C THR A 138 2.79 -8.47 -11.33
N GLU A 139 3.23 -8.21 -12.56
CA GLU A 139 4.66 -8.27 -12.94
C GLU A 139 5.51 -7.31 -12.10
N SER A 140 4.98 -6.11 -11.81
CA SER A 140 5.66 -5.14 -10.95
C SER A 140 5.73 -5.61 -9.49
N ILE A 141 4.68 -6.27 -8.99
CA ILE A 141 4.68 -6.88 -7.66
C ILE A 141 5.69 -8.03 -7.60
N ASP A 142 5.73 -8.90 -8.61
CA ASP A 142 6.66 -10.03 -8.67
C ASP A 142 8.11 -9.57 -8.79
N ARG A 143 8.37 -8.49 -9.55
CA ARG A 143 9.67 -7.81 -9.58
C ARG A 143 10.07 -7.35 -8.18
N HIS A 144 9.18 -6.65 -7.49
CA HIS A 144 9.45 -6.15 -6.14
C HIS A 144 9.63 -7.28 -5.12
N GLY A 145 8.76 -8.28 -5.14
CA GLY A 145 8.79 -9.43 -4.25
C GLY A 145 10.09 -10.22 -4.36
N ARG A 146 10.62 -10.41 -5.58
CA ARG A 146 11.95 -11.02 -5.82
C ARG A 146 13.10 -10.20 -5.22
N GLY A 147 12.97 -8.88 -5.20
CA GLY A 147 13.94 -7.99 -4.57
C GLY A 147 13.86 -7.93 -3.05
N CYS A 148 12.77 -8.40 -2.44
CA CYS A 148 12.59 -8.45 -0.99
C CYS A 148 13.17 -9.72 -0.38
N THR A 149 14.49 -9.78 -0.20
CA THR A 149 15.23 -10.98 0.23
C THR A 149 15.30 -11.22 1.73
N HIS A 150 14.65 -10.38 2.56
CA HIS A 150 14.57 -10.62 4.00
C HIS A 150 13.83 -11.94 4.31
N THR A 151 14.33 -12.76 5.25
CA THR A 151 13.78 -14.10 5.55
C THR A 151 12.32 -14.09 6.03
N GLN A 152 11.89 -13.00 6.64
CA GLN A 152 10.50 -12.77 7.04
C GLN A 152 9.58 -12.25 5.91
N SER A 153 10.12 -11.84 4.75
CA SER A 153 9.29 -11.34 3.65
C SER A 153 8.39 -12.44 3.10
N ARG A 154 7.15 -12.09 2.75
CA ARG A 154 6.14 -13.01 2.24
C ARG A 154 5.42 -12.38 1.06
N LEU A 155 5.32 -13.11 -0.04
CA LEU A 155 4.47 -12.76 -1.18
C LEU A 155 3.30 -13.74 -1.25
N THR A 156 2.10 -13.23 -0.97
CA THR A 156 0.90 -14.06 -0.81
C THR A 156 -0.30 -13.45 -1.51
N TRP A 157 -1.32 -14.28 -1.74
CA TRP A 157 -2.62 -13.84 -2.22
C TRP A 157 -3.75 -14.57 -1.49
N LEU A 158 -4.92 -13.93 -1.44
CA LEU A 158 -6.11 -14.45 -0.78
C LEU A 158 -7.16 -14.85 -1.81
N ARG A 159 -7.47 -16.15 -1.87
CA ARG A 159 -8.49 -16.71 -2.78
C ARG A 159 -9.87 -16.11 -2.53
N GLY A 160 -10.61 -15.88 -3.61
CA GLY A 160 -11.97 -15.38 -3.56
C GLY A 160 -12.08 -13.90 -3.19
N THR A 161 -10.98 -13.16 -3.10
CA THR A 161 -10.98 -11.71 -2.81
C THR A 161 -10.88 -10.85 -4.07
N ARG A 162 -11.35 -9.60 -3.95
CA ARG A 162 -11.14 -8.49 -4.87
C ARG A 162 -10.55 -7.30 -4.11
N HIS A 163 -10.14 -6.27 -4.84
CA HIS A 163 -9.50 -5.08 -4.30
C HIS A 163 -10.17 -4.48 -3.06
N ASN A 164 -11.50 -4.35 -3.05
CA ASN A 164 -12.19 -3.72 -1.92
C ASN A 164 -12.32 -4.63 -0.69
N ASN A 165 -12.03 -5.94 -0.77
CA ASN A 165 -11.96 -6.81 0.42
C ASN A 165 -10.88 -6.39 1.41
N PHE A 166 -9.93 -5.54 0.98
CA PHE A 166 -8.86 -4.99 1.81
C PHE A 166 -9.21 -3.64 2.45
N SER A 167 -10.50 -3.30 2.47
CA SER A 167 -11.05 -2.10 3.10
C SER A 167 -12.34 -2.44 3.87
N ASP A 168 -12.88 -1.50 4.64
CA ASP A 168 -14.14 -1.71 5.37
C ASP A 168 -15.40 -1.53 4.49
N ILE A 169 -15.26 -1.05 3.24
CA ILE A 169 -16.36 -0.87 2.29
C ILE A 169 -17.29 -2.09 2.26
N PRO A 170 -16.77 -3.33 2.25
CA PRO A 170 -17.65 -4.46 2.09
C PRO A 170 -18.55 -4.78 3.30
N VAL A 171 -18.17 -4.28 4.48
CA VAL A 171 -18.92 -4.45 5.74
C VAL A 171 -20.01 -3.39 5.87
N PHE A 172 -19.74 -2.15 5.45
CA PHE A 172 -20.69 -1.03 5.59
C PHE A 172 -21.89 -1.08 4.64
N SER A 173 -21.80 -1.76 3.48
CA SER A 173 -22.95 -1.86 2.58
C SER A 173 -23.01 -3.19 1.79
N PRO A 174 -23.54 -4.26 2.40
CA PRO A 174 -23.70 -5.56 1.74
C PRO A 174 -24.51 -5.50 0.43
N ILE A 175 -25.43 -4.53 0.33
CA ILE A 175 -26.28 -4.30 -0.84
C ILE A 175 -25.45 -3.69 -1.99
N ILE A 176 -24.65 -2.66 -1.74
CA ILE A 176 -23.79 -2.04 -2.74
C ILE A 176 -22.74 -3.04 -3.25
N ASN A 177 -22.22 -3.93 -2.40
CA ASN A 177 -21.27 -4.95 -2.85
C ASN A 177 -21.89 -5.99 -3.76
N ARG A 178 -23.13 -6.41 -3.47
CA ARG A 178 -23.87 -7.36 -4.29
C ARG A 178 -24.22 -6.76 -5.66
N LEU A 179 -24.52 -5.47 -5.71
CA LEU A 179 -24.85 -4.73 -6.94
C LEU A 179 -23.62 -4.41 -7.80
N MET A 180 -22.50 -3.98 -7.19
CA MET A 180 -21.33 -3.50 -7.93
C MET A 180 -20.25 -4.57 -8.18
N LYS A 181 -20.39 -5.79 -7.63
CA LYS A 181 -19.31 -6.81 -7.62
C LYS A 181 -17.98 -6.22 -7.12
N SER A 182 -18.05 -5.25 -6.21
CA SER A 182 -16.92 -4.47 -5.70
C SER A 182 -16.00 -5.33 -4.83
N ALA A 183 -16.54 -6.41 -4.24
CA ALA A 183 -15.84 -7.38 -3.41
C ALA A 183 -15.96 -8.79 -4.02
N GLY A 184 -15.03 -9.67 -3.65
CA GLY A 184 -14.95 -11.05 -4.12
C GLY A 184 -16.00 -11.97 -3.51
N LYS A 185 -15.89 -13.28 -3.79
CA LYS A 185 -16.85 -14.31 -3.35
C LYS A 185 -16.64 -14.77 -1.91
N ILE A 186 -15.49 -14.47 -1.32
CA ILE A 186 -15.20 -14.80 0.08
C ILE A 186 -16.14 -14.02 1.02
N ASP A 187 -16.48 -14.62 2.17
CA ASP A 187 -17.16 -13.89 3.24
C ASP A 187 -16.31 -12.68 3.70
N HIS A 188 -16.95 -11.53 3.84
CA HIS A 188 -16.25 -10.26 4.11
C HIS A 188 -15.63 -10.23 5.50
N PHE A 189 -16.30 -10.81 6.51
CA PHE A 189 -15.76 -10.91 7.86
C PHE A 189 -14.61 -11.90 7.92
N ARG A 190 -14.69 -12.99 7.15
CA ARG A 190 -13.59 -13.94 6.99
C ARG A 190 -12.37 -13.30 6.32
N ALA A 191 -12.56 -12.53 5.25
CA ALA A 191 -11.47 -11.79 4.60
C ALA A 191 -10.82 -10.78 5.56
N LEU A 192 -11.63 -10.01 6.29
CA LEU A 192 -11.14 -9.07 7.30
C LEU A 192 -10.37 -9.79 8.42
N GLN A 193 -10.88 -10.93 8.88
CA GLN A 193 -10.21 -11.77 9.88
C GLN A 193 -8.86 -12.27 9.36
N ALA A 194 -8.80 -12.76 8.12
CA ALA A 194 -7.57 -13.23 7.50
C ALA A 194 -6.54 -12.10 7.38
N ILE A 195 -6.92 -10.97 6.78
CA ILE A 195 -6.05 -9.81 6.59
C ILE A 195 -5.51 -9.31 7.94
N GLY A 196 -6.38 -9.15 8.94
CA GLY A 196 -5.99 -8.67 10.26
C GLY A 196 -5.05 -9.63 10.99
N GLN A 197 -5.40 -10.91 11.07
CA GLN A 197 -4.60 -11.90 11.80
C GLN A 197 -3.27 -12.21 11.12
N LEU A 198 -3.23 -12.29 9.79
CA LEU A 198 -1.99 -12.51 9.04
C LEU A 198 -1.06 -11.31 9.14
N SER A 199 -1.59 -10.08 9.04
CA SER A 199 -0.81 -8.86 9.27
C SER A 199 -0.22 -8.83 10.68
N ALA A 200 -1.03 -9.09 11.71
CA ALA A 200 -0.57 -9.13 13.09
C ALA A 200 0.49 -10.22 13.32
N ALA A 201 0.29 -11.41 12.75
CA ALA A 201 1.25 -12.50 12.84
C ALA A 201 2.58 -12.17 12.16
N PHE A 202 2.56 -11.51 11.00
CA PHE A 202 3.79 -11.02 10.36
C PHE A 202 4.51 -9.97 11.21
N LEU A 203 3.76 -9.00 11.76
CA LEU A 203 4.34 -7.96 12.61
C LEU A 203 4.96 -8.52 13.89
N THR A 204 4.44 -9.63 14.42
CA THR A 204 4.94 -10.31 15.62
C THR A 204 5.98 -11.39 15.34
N GLY A 205 6.13 -11.84 14.09
CA GLY A 205 7.08 -12.89 13.70
C GLY A 205 6.48 -14.30 13.65
N ASP A 206 5.18 -14.45 13.88
CA ASP A 206 4.45 -15.72 13.94
C ASP A 206 3.69 -16.06 12.64
N PHE A 207 4.07 -15.46 11.51
CA PHE A 207 3.32 -15.61 10.25
C PHE A 207 3.16 -17.07 9.84
N ASP A 208 4.25 -17.85 9.83
CA ASP A 208 4.23 -19.24 9.36
C ASP A 208 3.43 -20.16 10.30
N ALA A 209 3.34 -19.83 11.59
CA ALA A 209 2.50 -20.54 12.54
C ALA A 209 1.00 -20.18 12.39
N ARG A 210 0.71 -18.95 11.92
CA ARG A 210 -0.66 -18.47 11.73
C ARG A 210 -1.24 -18.86 10.36
N ALA A 211 -0.43 -18.82 9.31
CA ALA A 211 -0.82 -19.02 7.92
C ALA A 211 -1.65 -20.30 7.68
N PRO A 212 -1.33 -21.48 8.25
CA PRO A 212 -2.11 -22.70 8.05
C PRO A 212 -3.57 -22.63 8.51
N LYS A 213 -3.95 -21.64 9.33
CA LYS A 213 -5.35 -21.43 9.76
C LYS A 213 -6.21 -20.73 8.71
N PHE A 214 -5.63 -20.32 7.59
CA PHE A 214 -6.26 -19.61 6.49
C PHE A 214 -6.08 -20.40 5.19
N PRO A 215 -6.92 -21.42 4.91
CA PRO A 215 -6.82 -22.22 3.68
C PRO A 215 -7.03 -21.39 2.39
N GLU A 216 -7.62 -20.19 2.51
CA GLU A 216 -7.74 -19.23 1.42
C GLU A 216 -6.42 -18.51 1.06
N LEU A 217 -5.43 -18.54 1.97
CA LEU A 217 -4.11 -17.97 1.73
C LEU A 217 -3.30 -18.93 0.86
N ALA A 218 -2.75 -18.39 -0.22
CA ALA A 218 -1.80 -19.10 -1.05
C ALA A 218 -0.50 -18.29 -1.15
N ALA A 219 0.62 -18.99 -1.03
CA ALA A 219 1.90 -18.42 -1.41
C ALA A 219 1.92 -18.24 -2.93
N VAL A 220 2.51 -17.15 -3.40
CA VAL A 220 2.98 -17.11 -4.78
C VAL A 220 4.20 -18.01 -4.83
N THR A 221 4.00 -19.29 -5.13
CA THR A 221 5.12 -20.14 -5.54
C THR A 221 5.64 -19.52 -6.83
N ASN A 222 6.88 -19.03 -6.83
CA ASN A 222 7.59 -18.73 -8.06
C ASN A 222 7.51 -19.99 -8.92
N THR A 223 6.66 -19.99 -9.95
CA THR A 223 6.84 -20.90 -11.06
C THR A 223 8.14 -20.47 -11.72
N GLU A 224 9.13 -21.36 -11.67
CA GLU A 224 10.34 -21.30 -12.50
C GLU A 224 10.00 -21.05 -13.97
#